data_AF-A0A816K940-F1
#
_entry.id   AF-A0A816K940-F1
#
_cell.length_a   1.000
_cell.length_b   1.000
_cell.length_c   1.000
_cell.angle_alpha   90.00
_cell.angle_beta   90.00
_cell.angle_gamma   90.00
#
_symmetry.space_group_name_H-M   'P 1'
#
loop_
_entity.id
_entity.type
_entity.pdbx_description
1 polymer ?
#
loop_
_entity_poly.entity_id
_entity_poly.type
_entity_poly.pdbx_seq_one_letter_code
_entity_poly.pdbx_strand_id
1 'polypeptide(L)' 'MDRILRPEGTVVMRDNVETLTKVERITKGMKWNTQIVDHGKGPYNPEKILVAVKTYWTGQPSNNNNNN' A
#
# COMPACT_ATOMS: atom_id res chain seq x y z
N MET A 1 1.45 16.70 -13.65
CA MET A 1 0.76 15.55 -13.06
C MET A 1 0.88 15.65 -11.56
N ASP A 2 -0.25 15.71 -10.86
CA ASP A 2 -0.29 15.84 -9.41
C ASP A 2 -0.08 14.49 -8.72
N ARG A 3 0.88 14.44 -7.80
CA ARG A 3 1.23 13.23 -7.04
C ARG A 3 0.77 13.43 -5.60
N ILE A 4 -0.35 12.81 -5.23
CA ILE A 4 -0.88 12.88 -3.85
C ILE A 4 0.08 12.17 -2.88
N LEU A 5 0.68 11.05 -3.30
CA LEU A 5 1.65 10.31 -2.49
C LEU A 5 3.05 10.32 -3.10
N ARG A 6 4.02 10.82 -2.32
CA ARG A 6 5.45 10.64 -2.59
C ARG A 6 5.85 9.18 -2.37
N PRO A 7 6.97 8.70 -2.96
CA PRO A 7 7.58 7.45 -2.53
C PRO A 7 7.72 7.39 -1.01
N GLU A 8 7.53 6.21 -0.43
CA GLU A 8 7.54 5.96 1.01
C GLU A 8 6.43 6.71 1.79
N GLY A 9 5.59 7.45 1.08
CA GLY A 9 4.37 8.02 1.63
C GLY A 9 3.46 6.91 2.17
N THR A 10 2.84 7.19 3.30
CA THR A 10 1.94 6.26 3.99
C THR A 10 0.51 6.75 3.90
N VAL A 11 -0.41 5.83 3.63
CA VAL A 11 -1.86 6.03 3.71
C VAL A 11 -2.38 5.20 4.87
N VAL A 12 -3.22 5.80 5.70
CA VAL A 12 -3.92 5.13 6.79
C VAL A 12 -5.42 5.29 6.54
N MET A 13 -6.14 4.17 6.45
CA MET A 13 -7.59 4.14 6.24
C MET A 13 -8.24 3.33 7.35
N ARG A 14 -9.38 3.79 7.86
CA ARG A 14 -10.22 3.04 8.79
C ARG A 14 -11.59 2.84 8.16
N ASP A 15 -11.98 1.59 8.00
CA ASP A 15 -13.26 1.22 7.39
C ASP A 15 -13.56 -0.26 7.71
N ASN A 16 -14.71 -0.76 7.25
CA ASN A 16 -15.10 -2.15 7.29
C ASN A 16 -14.07 -3.06 6.60
N VAL A 17 -13.90 -4.25 7.16
CA VAL A 17 -12.95 -5.26 6.64
C VAL A 17 -13.16 -5.59 5.17
N GLU A 18 -14.40 -5.58 4.67
CA GLU A 18 -14.70 -5.84 3.26
C GLU A 18 -14.09 -4.77 2.34
N THR A 19 -14.29 -3.48 2.68
CA THR A 19 -13.72 -2.36 1.93
C THR A 19 -12.19 -2.40 1.99
N LEU A 20 -11.63 -2.60 3.18
CA LEU A 20 -10.18 -2.64 3.36
C LEU A 20 -9.53 -3.79 2.59
N THR A 21 -10.18 -4.95 2.51
CA THR A 21 -9.70 -6.09 1.71
C THR A 21 -9.69 -5.77 0.21
N LYS A 22 -10.70 -5.04 -0.29
CA LYS A 22 -10.74 -4.58 -1.69
C LYS A 22 -9.60 -3.59 -1.98
N VAL A 23 -9.41 -2.60 -1.11
CA VAL A 23 -8.31 -1.62 -1.23
C VAL A 23 -6.96 -2.33 -1.18
N GLU A 24 -6.77 -3.26 -0.23
CA GLU A 24 -5.53 -4.02 -0.06
C GLU A 24 -5.13 -4.76 -1.34
N ARG A 25 -6.08 -5.42 -2.02
CA ARG A 25 -5.85 -6.11 -3.29
C ARG A 25 -5.37 -5.16 -4.38
N ILE A 26 -5.96 -3.97 -4.48
CA ILE A 26 -5.56 -2.95 -5.45
C ILE A 26 -4.14 -2.45 -5.15
N THR A 27 -3.86 -2.12 -3.88
CA THR A 27 -2.55 -1.62 -3.45
C THR A 27 -1.43 -2.65 -3.59
N LYS A 28 -1.72 -3.94 -3.37
CA LYS A 28 -0.78 -5.04 -3.62
C LYS A 28 -0.42 -5.14 -5.10
N GLY A 29 -1.39 -4.98 -6.00
CA GLY A 29 -1.14 -4.91 -7.46
C GLY A 29 -0.25 -3.73 -7.87
N MET A 30 -0.32 -2.62 -7.13
CA MET A 30 0.56 -1.46 -7.28
C MET A 30 1.93 -1.63 -6.60
N LYS A 31 2.22 -2.82 -6.04
CA LYS A 31 3.43 -3.15 -5.25
C LYS A 31 3.59 -2.32 -3.98
N TRP A 32 2.51 -1.82 -3.39
CA TRP A 32 2.59 -1.12 -2.11
C TRP A 32 2.68 -2.14 -0.97
N ASN A 33 3.36 -1.78 0.11
CA ASN A 33 3.41 -2.60 1.31
C ASN A 33 2.16 -2.30 2.14
N THR A 34 1.40 -3.32 2.55
CA THR A 34 0.12 -3.13 3.26
C THR A 34 0.00 -4.00 4.49
N GLN A 35 -0.64 -3.47 5.52
CA GLN A 35 -0.95 -4.18 6.75
C GLN A 35 -2.33 -3.79 7.25
N ILE A 36 -3.18 -4.78 7.53
CA ILE A 36 -4.46 -4.58 8.22
C ILE A 36 -4.23 -4.83 9.71
N VAL A 37 -4.65 -3.89 10.55
CA VAL A 37 -4.49 -3.90 12.01
C VAL A 37 -5.86 -3.79 12.67
N ASP A 38 -6.07 -4.58 13.71
CA ASP A 38 -7.27 -4.52 14.54
C ASP A 38 -7.24 -3.33 15.50
N HIS A 39 -8.38 -2.68 15.71
CA HIS A 39 -8.48 -1.50 16.56
C HIS A 39 -8.80 -1.80 18.04
N GLY A 40 -8.59 -3.05 18.47
CA GLY A 40 -8.67 -3.46 19.88
C GLY A 40 -10.05 -3.41 20.54
N LYS A 41 -11.14 -3.09 19.83
CA LYS A 41 -12.49 -2.99 20.43
C LYS A 41 -13.28 -4.31 20.45
N GLY A 42 -12.61 -5.46 20.50
CA GLY A 42 -13.27 -6.77 20.63
C GLY A 42 -13.88 -7.31 19.32
N PRO A 43 -14.42 -8.55 19.37
CA PRO A 43 -14.71 -9.38 18.19
C PRO A 43 -15.90 -8.91 17.33
N TYR A 44 -16.70 -7.95 17.81
CA TYR A 44 -17.94 -7.51 17.15
C TYR A 44 -17.78 -6.23 16.34
N ASN A 45 -16.57 -5.66 16.24
CA ASN A 45 -16.33 -4.48 15.44
C ASN A 45 -15.76 -4.88 14.07
N PRO A 46 -16.52 -4.68 12.97
CA PRO A 46 -16.06 -5.01 11.63
C PRO A 46 -15.07 -3.98 11.06
N GLU A 47 -14.90 -2.85 11.74
CA GLU A 47 -13.95 -1.82 11.37
C GLU A 47 -12.52 -2.26 11.68
N LYS A 48 -11.62 -2.10 10.73
CA LYS A 48 -10.18 -2.28 10.93
C LYS A 48 -9.43 -1.07 10.42
N ILE A 49 -8.11 -1.07 10.57
CA ILE A 49 -7.24 -0.04 10.01
C ILE A 49 -6.35 -0.69 8.96
N LEU A 50 -6.31 -0.14 7.76
CA LEU A 50 -5.33 -0.47 6.74
C LEU A 50 -4.23 0.60 6.75
N VAL A 51 -2.99 0.15 6.90
CA VAL A 51 -1.79 0.96 6.69
C VAL A 51 -1.17 0.52 5.38
N ALA A 52 -0.99 1.44 4.43
CA ALA A 52 -0.42 1.16 3.12
C ALA A 52 0.72 2.14 2.81
N VAL A 53 1.91 1.61 2.55
CA VAL A 53 3.13 2.38 2.24
C VAL A 53 3.46 2.21 0.77
N LYS A 54 3.54 3.34 0.06
CA LYS A 54 3.93 3.34 -1.35
C LYS A 54 5.41 3.00 -1.46
N THR A 55 5.73 1.89 -2.10
CA THR A 55 7.12 1.50 -2.34
C THR A 55 7.77 2.44 -3.34
N TYR A 56 9.06 2.67 -3.15
CA TYR A 56 9.86 3.38 -4.15
C TYR A 56 10.19 2.40 -5.28
N TRP A 57 9.46 2.51 -6.38
CA TRP A 57 9.73 1.75 -7.60
C TRP A 57 10.50 2.61 -8.59
N THR A 58 11.82 2.46 -8.62
CA THR A 58 12.62 2.81 -9.78
C THR A 58 12.56 1.60 -10.72
N GLY A 59 12.09 1.76 -11.96
CA GLY A 59 12.12 0.67 -12.94
C GLY A 59 13.50 0.01 -13.03
N GLN A 60 13.57 -1.23 -13.52
CA GLN A 60 14.86 -1.93 -13.65
C GLN A 60 15.90 -1.03 -14.33
N PRO A 61 17.11 -0.90 -13.77
CA PRO A 61 18.16 -0.15 -14.43
C PRO A 61 18.41 -0.77 -15.79
N SER A 62 18.42 0.05 -16.85
CA SER A 62 18.84 -0.41 -18.17
C SER A 62 20.33 -0.76 -18.08
N ASN A 63 20.65 -2.06 -18.10
CA ASN A 63 22.01 -2.56 -18.21
C ASN A 63 22.57 -2.20 -19.60
N ASN A 64 23.07 -0.98 -19.76
CA ASN A 64 23.88 -0.59 -20.92
C ASN A 64 25.30 -1.15 -20.74
N ASN A 65 25.47 -2.43 -21.06
CA ASN A 65 26.79 -3.03 -21.23
C ASN A 65 27.32 -2.66 -22.62
N ASN A 66 27.89 -1.46 -22.74
CA ASN A 66 28.76 -1.11 -23.86
C ASN A 66 30.19 -1.49 -23.48
N ASN A 67 30.62 -2.67 -23.89
CA ASN A 67 32.03 -3.03 -23.92
C ASN A 67 32.58 -2.65 -25.30
N ASN A 68 33.52 -1.71 -25.30
CA ASN A 68 34.35 -1.31 -26.43
C ASN A 68 35.59 -2.21 -26.52
#